data_AF-A0A2M8CY46-F1
#
_entry.id   AF-A0A2M8CY46-F1
#
_cell.length_a   1.000
_cell.length_b   1.000
_cell.length_c   1.000
_cell.angle_alpha   90.00
_cell.angle_beta   90.00
_cell.angle_gamma   90.00
#
_symmetry.space_group_name_H-M   'P 1'
#
loop_
_entity.id
_entity.type
_entity.pdbx_description
1 polymer ?
#
loop_
_entity_poly.entity_id
_entity_poly.type
_entity_poly.pdbx_seq_one_letter_code
_entity_poly.pdbx_strand_id
1 'polypeptide(L)'
;MNAPARKKSTATRNARIADVMSQCLKTALSPLGVARKQTMLSVLAESLVPVIEVRTKNQKNIKFWGQGGWSLYRGRSVLDKEPLTIRWIDGFAKDSLFWDIGANIGAYTIYAAAAKEIRTCCFEPSASNYAVLCKNIELNKADHLVTSFPIAFSAETKIDYLNMVATASGNTGGQFASAEGRNTNIFRQSCLGFTIDDFIASYKMPVPNHIKID
;
A
#
# COMPACT_ATOMS: atom_id res chain seq x y z
N MET A 1 -0.37 7.50 -14.60
CA MET A 1 -0.61 8.93 -14.89
C MET A 1 0.38 9.79 -14.11
N ASN A 2 1.14 10.64 -14.82
CA ASN A 2 2.13 11.55 -14.23
C ASN A 2 1.43 12.67 -13.44
N ALA A 3 1.87 12.94 -12.20
CA ALA A 3 1.41 14.09 -11.44
C ALA A 3 1.74 15.41 -12.22
N PRO A 4 0.83 16.41 -12.24
CA PRO A 4 1.02 17.65 -13.00
C PRO A 4 2.26 18.42 -12.54
N ALA A 5 2.96 19.08 -13.48
CA ALA A 5 4.28 19.70 -13.30
C ALA A 5 4.41 20.65 -12.10
N ARG A 6 3.33 21.36 -11.73
CA ARG A 6 3.25 22.23 -10.54
C ARG A 6 3.34 21.46 -9.22
N LYS A 7 2.84 20.22 -9.16
CA LYS A 7 2.92 19.34 -7.97
C LYS A 7 4.31 18.72 -7.81
N LYS A 8 5.04 18.47 -8.91
CA LYS A 8 6.43 18.00 -8.87
C LYS A 8 7.34 19.04 -8.22
N SER A 9 7.22 20.33 -8.55
CA SER A 9 8.09 21.38 -7.98
C SER A 9 7.88 21.60 -6.47
N THR A 10 6.63 21.56 -5.98
CA THR A 10 6.33 21.66 -4.53
C THR A 10 6.76 20.40 -3.77
N ALA A 11 6.58 19.20 -4.35
CA ALA A 11 7.06 17.96 -3.75
C ALA A 11 8.59 17.95 -3.60
N THR A 12 9.32 18.44 -4.60
CA THR A 12 10.78 18.59 -4.55
C THR A 12 11.21 19.63 -3.50
N ARG A 13 10.46 20.73 -3.33
CA ARG A 13 10.72 21.73 -2.28
C ARG A 13 10.52 21.16 -0.88
N ASN A 14 9.40 20.46 -0.63
CA ASN A 14 9.12 19.86 0.66
C ASN A 14 10.12 18.76 1.02
N ALA A 15 10.56 17.96 0.03
CA ALA A 15 11.62 16.98 0.22
C ALA A 15 12.93 17.64 0.68
N ARG A 16 13.35 18.73 0.01
CA ARG A 16 14.55 19.48 0.42
C ARG A 16 14.45 20.05 1.84
N ILE A 17 13.29 20.60 2.21
CA ILE A 17 13.07 21.11 3.57
C ILE A 17 13.14 19.96 4.58
N ALA A 18 12.54 18.81 4.28
CA ALA A 18 12.62 17.62 5.13
C ALA A 18 14.06 17.12 5.30
N ASP A 19 14.87 17.15 4.24
CA ASP A 19 16.29 16.78 4.29
C ASP A 19 17.08 17.72 5.22
N VAL A 20 16.84 19.03 5.12
CA VAL A 20 17.47 20.02 6.01
C VAL A 20 17.06 19.78 7.47
N MET A 21 15.77 19.58 7.74
CA MET A 21 15.28 19.29 9.10
C MET A 21 15.88 18.00 9.66
N SER A 22 15.97 16.96 8.84
CA SER A 22 16.61 15.68 9.20
C SER A 22 18.09 15.90 9.57
N GLN A 23 18.80 16.73 8.80
CA GLN A 23 20.19 17.05 9.10
C GLN A 23 20.35 17.86 10.39
N CYS A 24 19.50 18.87 10.61
CA CYS A 24 19.49 19.63 11.86
C CYS A 24 19.27 18.73 13.08
N LEU A 25 18.32 17.79 13.00
CA LEU A 25 18.07 16.82 14.07
C LEU A 25 19.30 15.92 14.32
N LYS A 26 19.92 15.38 13.26
CA LYS A 26 21.12 14.54 13.38
C LYS A 26 22.30 15.29 14.00
N THR A 27 22.43 16.59 13.72
CA THR A 27 23.43 17.48 14.32
C THR A 27 23.11 17.76 15.78
N ALA A 28 21.85 18.06 16.13
CA ALA A 28 21.44 18.30 17.51
C ALA A 28 21.68 17.09 18.41
N LEU A 29 21.56 15.87 17.87
CA LEU A 29 21.84 14.62 18.58
C LEU A 29 23.32 14.20 18.56
N SER A 30 24.22 14.97 17.94
CA SER A 30 25.64 14.64 17.84
C SER A 30 26.41 14.54 19.17
N PRO A 31 26.05 15.27 20.26
CA PRO A 31 26.75 15.11 21.54
C PRO A 31 26.44 13.78 22.25
N LEU A 32 25.40 13.05 21.81
CA LEU A 32 25.02 11.79 22.41
C LEU A 32 25.96 10.66 21.96
N GLY A 33 26.18 9.68 22.84
CA GLY A 33 26.82 8.42 22.47
C GLY A 33 26.07 7.72 21.31
N VAL A 34 26.82 7.01 20.46
CA VAL A 34 26.32 6.42 19.19
C VAL A 34 25.04 5.61 19.38
N ALA A 35 25.01 4.72 20.37
CA ALA A 35 23.85 3.86 20.64
C ALA A 35 22.60 4.70 20.98
N ARG A 36 22.71 5.65 21.91
CA ARG A 36 21.60 6.52 22.31
C ARG A 36 21.07 7.35 21.15
N LYS A 37 21.98 7.90 20.33
CA LYS A 37 21.62 8.65 19.11
C LYS A 37 20.81 7.78 18.13
N GLN A 38 21.27 6.57 17.86
CA GLN A 38 20.60 5.63 16.94
C GLN A 38 19.21 5.24 17.45
N THR A 39 19.08 4.91 18.74
CA THR A 39 17.78 4.61 19.36
C THR A 39 16.81 5.79 19.22
N MET A 40 17.25 7.01 19.55
CA MET A 40 16.40 8.19 19.42
C MET A 40 15.96 8.44 17.98
N LEU A 41 16.87 8.32 17.00
CA LEU A 41 16.53 8.47 15.59
C LEU A 41 15.52 7.41 15.12
N SER A 42 15.63 6.17 15.60
CA SER A 42 14.68 5.09 15.27
C SER A 42 13.29 5.40 15.83
N VAL A 43 13.20 5.76 17.11
CA VAL A 43 11.92 6.09 17.76
C VAL A 43 11.26 7.31 17.11
N LEU A 44 12.07 8.32 16.75
CA LEU A 44 11.57 9.50 16.04
C LEU A 44 11.07 9.14 14.64
N ALA A 45 11.78 8.27 13.90
CA ALA A 45 11.35 7.83 12.58
C ALA A 45 9.97 7.16 12.62
N GLU A 46 9.71 6.33 13.64
CA GLU A 46 8.39 5.71 13.86
C GLU A 46 7.32 6.73 14.30
N SER A 47 7.66 7.61 15.24
CA SER A 47 6.73 8.58 15.83
C SER A 47 6.30 9.69 14.87
N LEU A 48 7.14 9.99 13.87
CA LEU A 48 6.88 11.05 12.89
C LEU A 48 6.07 10.57 11.68
N VAL A 49 5.79 9.27 11.55
CA VAL A 49 5.02 8.77 10.40
C VAL A 49 3.57 9.27 10.52
N PRO A 50 3.08 10.08 9.57
CA PRO A 50 1.74 10.65 9.66
C PRO A 50 0.66 9.59 9.44
N VAL A 51 -0.47 9.75 10.13
CA VAL A 51 -1.72 9.05 9.82
C VAL A 51 -2.68 10.06 9.19
N ILE A 52 -3.19 9.74 7.99
CA ILE A 52 -4.21 10.54 7.31
C ILE A 52 -5.57 9.99 7.68
N GLU A 53 -6.52 10.87 7.95
CA GLU A 53 -7.93 10.51 8.09
C GLU A 53 -8.72 11.04 6.89
N VAL A 54 -9.51 10.17 6.27
CA VAL A 54 -10.38 10.50 5.14
C VAL A 54 -11.82 10.22 5.55
N ARG A 55 -12.66 11.25 5.49
CA ARG A 55 -14.09 11.14 5.77
C ARG A 55 -14.80 10.66 4.51
N THR A 56 -15.47 9.51 4.61
CA THR A 56 -16.28 8.95 3.52
C THR A 56 -17.63 9.66 3.41
N LYS A 57 -18.34 9.47 2.30
CA LYS A 57 -19.69 10.03 2.10
C LYS A 57 -20.69 9.59 3.17
N ASN A 58 -20.52 8.38 3.71
CA ASN A 58 -21.35 7.84 4.78
C ASN A 58 -20.89 8.27 6.18
N GLN A 59 -20.05 9.32 6.28
CA GLN A 59 -19.49 9.87 7.50
C GLN A 59 -18.62 8.92 8.34
N LYS A 60 -18.29 7.74 7.83
CA LYS A 60 -17.24 6.88 8.41
C LYS A 60 -15.86 7.46 8.07
N ASN A 61 -14.95 7.44 9.05
CA ASN A 61 -13.58 7.89 8.87
C ASN A 61 -12.67 6.68 8.66
N ILE A 62 -11.93 6.67 7.56
CA ILE A 62 -10.90 5.67 7.28
C ILE A 62 -9.51 6.30 7.41
N LYS A 63 -8.54 5.51 7.86
CA LYS A 63 -7.20 5.96 8.21
C LYS A 63 -6.14 5.32 7.33
N PHE A 64 -5.08 6.06 7.01
CA PHE A 64 -3.94 5.58 6.24
C PHE A 64 -2.60 6.01 6.83
N TRP A 65 -1.72 5.05 7.04
CA TRP A 65 -0.34 5.22 7.47
C TRP A 65 0.53 5.69 6.30
N GLY A 66 1.01 6.93 6.39
CA GLY A 66 1.76 7.60 5.33
C GLY A 66 3.26 7.39 5.44
N GLN A 67 3.74 6.14 5.38
CA GLN A 67 5.16 5.78 5.45
C GLN A 67 5.95 6.19 4.18
N GLY A 68 5.89 7.45 3.78
CA GLY A 68 6.50 8.00 2.57
C GLY A 68 5.51 8.83 1.74
N GLY A 69 6.04 9.60 0.79
CA GLY A 69 5.22 10.50 -0.03
C GLY A 69 4.17 9.79 -0.88
N TRP A 70 4.47 8.57 -1.37
CA TRP A 70 3.58 7.81 -2.24
C TRP A 70 2.45 7.09 -1.51
N SER A 71 2.71 6.49 -0.36
CA SER A 71 1.67 5.93 0.51
C SER A 71 0.76 7.02 1.06
N LEU A 72 1.33 8.14 1.50
CA LEU A 72 0.57 9.33 1.90
C LEU A 72 -0.34 9.85 0.77
N TYR A 73 0.19 9.96 -0.45
CA TYR A 73 -0.59 10.39 -1.62
C TYR A 73 -1.76 9.45 -1.91
N ARG A 74 -1.53 8.13 -1.87
CA ARG A 74 -2.57 7.13 -2.14
C ARG A 74 -3.68 7.16 -1.09
N GLY A 75 -3.32 7.24 0.18
CA GLY A 75 -4.31 7.40 1.25
C GLY A 75 -5.15 8.66 1.07
N ARG A 76 -4.52 9.81 0.79
CA ARG A 76 -5.23 11.09 0.57
C ARG A 76 -6.15 11.09 -0.64
N SER A 77 -5.79 10.37 -1.69
CA SER A 77 -6.51 10.41 -2.97
C SER A 77 -7.51 9.25 -3.14
N VAL A 78 -7.74 8.43 -2.11
CA VAL A 78 -8.58 7.23 -2.20
C VAL A 78 -9.96 7.49 -2.79
N LEU A 79 -10.61 8.62 -2.46
CA LEU A 79 -11.95 8.94 -2.96
C LEU A 79 -11.96 9.57 -4.36
N ASP A 80 -10.87 10.24 -4.74
CA ASP A 80 -10.84 11.11 -5.92
C ASP A 80 -10.03 10.53 -7.08
N LYS A 81 -9.12 9.59 -6.81
CA LYS A 81 -8.23 9.02 -7.82
C LYS A 81 -9.03 8.23 -8.86
N GLU A 82 -9.93 7.36 -8.39
CA GLU A 82 -10.82 6.56 -9.23
C GLU A 82 -12.24 6.54 -8.64
N PRO A 83 -13.01 7.62 -8.82
CA PRO A 83 -14.34 7.75 -8.23
C PRO A 83 -15.35 6.73 -8.77
N LEU A 84 -15.06 6.11 -9.93
CA LEU A 84 -15.86 5.00 -10.45
C LEU A 84 -15.66 3.72 -9.64
N THR A 85 -14.43 3.40 -9.24
CA THR A 85 -14.11 2.25 -8.38
C THR A 85 -14.80 2.38 -7.03
N ILE A 86 -14.78 3.59 -6.45
CA ILE A 86 -15.50 3.88 -5.20
C ILE A 86 -17.02 3.70 -5.36
N ARG A 87 -17.61 4.24 -6.42
CA ARG A 87 -19.05 4.07 -6.71
C ARG A 87 -19.42 2.61 -6.96
N TRP A 88 -18.54 1.84 -7.57
CA TRP A 88 -18.75 0.41 -7.79
C TRP A 88 -18.77 -0.35 -6.46
N ILE A 89 -17.79 -0.11 -5.57
CA ILE A 89 -17.76 -0.68 -4.21
C ILE A 89 -18.97 -0.25 -3.38
N ASP A 90 -19.45 0.98 -3.56
CA ASP A 90 -20.65 1.47 -2.87
C ASP A 90 -21.91 0.65 -3.15
N GLY A 91 -21.98 0.02 -4.33
CA GLY A 91 -23.10 -0.81 -4.78
C GLY A 91 -23.01 -2.29 -4.42
N PHE A 92 -21.97 -2.73 -3.70
CA PHE A 92 -21.85 -4.12 -3.29
C PHE A 92 -22.98 -4.54 -2.34
N ALA A 93 -23.49 -5.75 -2.55
CA ALA A 93 -24.45 -6.34 -1.63
C ALA A 93 -23.78 -6.63 -0.28
N LYS A 94 -24.59 -6.59 0.80
CA LYS A 94 -24.15 -7.03 2.12
C LYS A 94 -23.68 -8.49 2.06
N ASP A 95 -22.68 -8.82 2.86
CA ASP A 95 -22.07 -10.16 2.97
C ASP A 95 -21.31 -10.67 1.73
N SER A 96 -21.19 -9.84 0.69
CA SER A 96 -20.35 -10.13 -0.47
C SER A 96 -18.88 -10.27 -0.11
N LEU A 97 -18.17 -11.03 -0.93
CA LEU A 97 -16.72 -11.17 -0.87
C LEU A 97 -16.08 -10.39 -2.02
N PHE A 98 -15.21 -9.46 -1.67
CA PHE A 98 -14.43 -8.65 -2.59
C PHE A 98 -12.97 -9.10 -2.61
N TRP A 99 -12.39 -9.25 -3.81
CA TRP A 99 -10.95 -9.46 -3.98
C TRP A 99 -10.29 -8.22 -4.55
N ASP A 100 -9.29 -7.68 -3.85
CA ASP A 100 -8.44 -6.56 -4.29
C ASP A 100 -7.05 -7.10 -4.68
N ILE A 101 -6.86 -7.41 -5.95
CA ILE A 101 -5.60 -7.90 -6.51
C ILE A 101 -4.74 -6.69 -6.90
N GLY A 102 -3.48 -6.68 -6.45
CA GLY A 102 -2.61 -5.51 -6.56
C GLY A 102 -3.00 -4.41 -5.56
N ALA A 103 -3.32 -4.81 -4.32
CA ALA A 103 -3.93 -3.92 -3.32
C ALA A 103 -3.04 -2.71 -2.93
N ASN A 104 -1.74 -2.75 -3.19
CA ASN A 104 -0.78 -1.71 -2.84
C ASN A 104 -0.85 -1.39 -1.33
N ILE A 105 -1.09 -0.14 -0.94
CA ILE A 105 -1.31 0.24 0.45
C ILE A 105 -2.70 -0.15 1.01
N GLY A 106 -3.55 -0.82 0.23
CA GLY A 106 -4.90 -1.20 0.64
C GLY A 106 -5.95 -0.11 0.54
N ALA A 107 -5.81 0.85 -0.38
CA ALA A 107 -6.73 1.98 -0.47
C ALA A 107 -8.20 1.53 -0.62
N TYR A 108 -8.46 0.62 -1.57
CA TYR A 108 -9.81 0.08 -1.81
C TYR A 108 -10.18 -1.04 -0.85
N THR A 109 -9.22 -1.85 -0.42
CA THR A 109 -9.38 -2.82 0.68
C THR A 109 -9.97 -2.15 1.93
N ILE A 110 -9.35 -1.06 2.41
CA ILE A 110 -9.81 -0.34 3.60
C ILE A 110 -11.15 0.36 3.35
N TYR A 111 -11.35 0.92 2.15
CA TYR A 111 -12.65 1.51 1.81
C TYR A 111 -13.78 0.47 1.88
N ALA A 112 -13.60 -0.68 1.24
CA ALA A 112 -14.59 -1.77 1.24
C ALA A 112 -14.83 -2.34 2.65
N ALA A 113 -13.77 -2.67 3.38
CA ALA A 113 -13.92 -3.30 4.69
C ALA A 113 -14.37 -2.31 5.78
N ALA A 114 -13.66 -1.19 5.97
CA ALA A 114 -13.93 -0.30 7.09
C ALA A 114 -15.11 0.64 6.84
N ALA A 115 -15.31 1.13 5.61
CA ALA A 115 -16.41 2.04 5.32
C ALA A 115 -17.70 1.31 4.92
N LYS A 116 -17.59 0.13 4.27
CA LYS A 116 -18.74 -0.59 3.72
C LYS A 116 -19.02 -1.95 4.37
N GLU A 117 -18.19 -2.37 5.33
CA GLU A 117 -18.34 -3.65 6.05
C GLU A 117 -18.38 -4.86 5.11
N ILE A 118 -17.63 -4.79 4.01
CA ILE A 118 -17.53 -5.86 3.02
C ILE A 118 -16.34 -6.77 3.37
N ARG A 119 -16.59 -8.08 3.37
CA ARG A 119 -15.51 -9.07 3.53
C ARG A 119 -14.57 -8.97 2.34
N THR A 120 -13.29 -8.83 2.61
CA THR A 120 -12.30 -8.53 1.57
C THR A 120 -11.10 -9.45 1.69
N CYS A 121 -10.70 -10.08 0.58
CA CYS A 121 -9.37 -10.65 0.43
C CYS A 121 -8.50 -9.70 -0.39
N CYS A 122 -7.28 -9.43 0.04
CA CYS A 122 -6.39 -8.53 -0.68
C CYS A 122 -5.01 -9.17 -0.92
N PHE A 123 -4.42 -8.85 -2.07
CA PHE A 123 -3.22 -9.49 -2.56
C PHE A 123 -2.23 -8.43 -3.00
N GLU A 124 -1.07 -8.35 -2.34
CA GLU A 124 -0.02 -7.40 -2.68
C GLU A 124 1.35 -8.06 -2.54
N PRO A 125 2.09 -8.28 -3.63
CA PRO A 125 3.36 -8.99 -3.58
C PRO A 125 4.52 -8.15 -3.07
N SER A 126 4.50 -6.81 -3.18
CA SER A 126 5.62 -5.98 -2.75
C SER A 126 5.69 -5.90 -1.23
N ALA A 127 6.81 -6.29 -0.63
CA ALA A 127 6.97 -6.29 0.83
C ALA A 127 6.77 -4.90 1.46
N SER A 128 7.24 -3.84 0.80
CA SER A 128 7.10 -2.48 1.33
C SER A 128 5.67 -1.94 1.22
N ASN A 129 4.90 -2.35 0.20
CA ASN A 129 3.47 -2.03 0.12
C ASN A 129 2.66 -2.89 1.09
N TYR A 130 2.96 -4.19 1.17
CA TYR A 130 2.28 -5.15 2.04
C TYR A 130 2.41 -4.76 3.52
N ALA A 131 3.59 -4.29 3.96
CA ALA A 131 3.77 -3.78 5.31
C ALA A 131 2.82 -2.59 5.62
N VAL A 132 2.67 -1.66 4.68
CA VAL A 132 1.75 -0.52 4.82
C VAL A 132 0.29 -0.97 4.78
N LEU A 133 -0.06 -1.91 3.90
CA LEU A 133 -1.38 -2.55 3.84
C LEU A 133 -1.77 -3.14 5.19
N CYS A 134 -0.91 -3.98 5.78
CA CYS A 134 -1.14 -4.57 7.10
C CYS A 134 -1.32 -3.50 8.18
N LYS A 135 -0.49 -2.44 8.18
CA LYS A 135 -0.63 -1.35 9.14
C LYS A 135 -1.95 -0.59 8.95
N ASN A 136 -2.42 -0.43 7.72
CA ASN A 136 -3.71 0.19 7.45
C ASN A 136 -4.88 -0.67 7.90
N ILE A 137 -4.79 -1.99 7.75
CA ILE A 137 -5.79 -2.94 8.27
C ILE A 137 -5.89 -2.79 9.80
N GLU A 138 -4.74 -2.82 10.49
CA GLU A 138 -4.63 -2.62 11.94
C GLU A 138 -5.22 -1.27 12.38
N LEU A 139 -4.82 -0.16 11.74
CA LEU A 139 -5.28 1.19 12.09
C LEU A 139 -6.79 1.39 11.98
N ASN A 140 -7.44 0.64 11.08
CA ASN A 140 -8.89 0.69 10.88
C ASN A 140 -9.64 -0.41 11.64
N LYS A 141 -8.94 -1.26 12.41
CA LYS A 141 -9.51 -2.43 13.11
C LYS A 141 -10.31 -3.33 12.16
N ALA A 142 -9.82 -3.49 10.93
CA ALA A 142 -10.51 -4.18 9.84
C ALA A 142 -10.09 -5.65 9.68
N ASP A 143 -9.22 -6.16 10.56
CA ASP A 143 -8.66 -7.52 10.55
C ASP A 143 -9.73 -8.62 10.65
N HIS A 144 -10.88 -8.33 11.25
CA HIS A 144 -12.03 -9.24 11.29
C HIS A 144 -12.79 -9.35 9.95
N LEU A 145 -12.55 -8.43 9.00
CA LEU A 145 -13.19 -8.42 7.67
C LEU A 145 -12.19 -8.61 6.53
N VAL A 146 -10.89 -8.43 6.79
CA VAL A 146 -9.84 -8.45 5.76
C VAL A 146 -8.91 -9.64 5.97
N THR A 147 -8.71 -10.41 4.90
CA THR A 147 -7.65 -11.42 4.81
C THR A 147 -6.63 -10.98 3.75
N SER A 148 -5.38 -10.73 4.15
CA SER A 148 -4.34 -10.22 3.26
C SER A 148 -3.28 -11.28 2.95
N PHE A 149 -2.77 -11.30 1.72
CA PHE A 149 -1.75 -12.24 1.27
C PHE A 149 -0.58 -11.55 0.52
N PRO A 150 0.68 -11.88 0.85
CA PRO A 150 1.86 -11.31 0.20
C PRO A 150 2.25 -12.10 -1.07
N ILE A 151 1.30 -12.29 -2.00
CA ILE A 151 1.48 -13.11 -3.21
C ILE A 151 1.12 -12.32 -4.47
N ALA A 152 1.55 -12.83 -5.62
CA ALA A 152 1.13 -12.36 -6.94
C ALA A 152 0.17 -13.37 -7.60
N PHE A 153 -0.69 -12.88 -8.48
CA PHE A 153 -1.40 -13.72 -9.43
C PHE A 153 -0.75 -13.63 -10.82
N SER A 154 -0.66 -14.77 -11.50
CA SER A 154 -0.03 -14.95 -12.82
C SER A 154 -0.74 -16.02 -13.64
N ALA A 155 -0.37 -16.14 -14.92
CA ALA A 155 -0.91 -17.16 -15.82
C ALA A 155 -0.50 -18.60 -15.43
N GLU A 156 0.56 -18.74 -14.64
CA GLU A 156 1.08 -20.02 -14.16
C GLU A 156 1.39 -19.91 -12.67
N THR A 157 1.17 -20.99 -11.91
CA THR A 157 1.62 -21.10 -10.52
C THR A 157 3.11 -21.42 -10.49
N LYS A 158 3.91 -20.50 -9.96
CA LYS A 158 5.37 -20.64 -9.91
C LYS A 158 6.01 -19.73 -8.87
N ILE A 159 7.23 -20.06 -8.48
CA ILE A 159 8.11 -19.15 -7.77
C ILE A 159 8.87 -18.33 -8.81
N ASP A 160 8.81 -17.01 -8.70
CA ASP A 160 9.56 -16.10 -9.57
C ASP A 160 9.88 -14.81 -8.80
N TYR A 161 10.24 -13.75 -9.53
CA TYR A 161 10.57 -12.46 -8.96
C TYR A 161 9.54 -11.40 -9.31
N LEU A 162 9.24 -10.55 -8.35
CA LEU A 162 8.67 -9.23 -8.57
C LEU A 162 9.80 -8.27 -8.95
N ASN A 163 9.84 -7.87 -10.22
CA ASN A 163 10.82 -6.93 -10.75
C ASN A 163 10.38 -5.50 -10.46
N MET A 164 11.12 -4.77 -9.62
CA MET A 164 10.72 -3.48 -9.06
C MET A 164 11.59 -2.33 -9.57
N VAL A 165 10.93 -1.27 -10.05
CA VAL A 165 11.58 0.00 -10.44
C VAL A 165 11.81 0.95 -9.26
N ALA A 166 11.14 0.72 -8.13
CA ALA A 166 11.51 1.30 -6.85
C ALA A 166 10.88 0.57 -5.65
N THR A 167 11.52 0.69 -4.49
CA THR A 167 11.18 -0.05 -3.26
C THR A 167 10.47 0.79 -2.21
N ALA A 168 10.35 2.10 -2.42
CA ALA A 168 9.64 2.99 -1.49
C ALA A 168 8.16 2.60 -1.36
N SER A 169 7.61 2.73 -0.15
CA SER A 169 6.24 2.32 0.12
C SER A 169 5.21 3.11 -0.70
N GLY A 170 4.16 2.40 -1.05
CA GLY A 170 3.13 2.87 -1.96
C GLY A 170 3.60 2.97 -3.39
N ASN A 171 4.83 2.65 -3.80
CA ASN A 171 5.18 2.79 -5.22
C ASN A 171 4.46 1.74 -6.11
N THR A 172 4.44 2.00 -7.42
CA THR A 172 3.85 1.13 -8.45
C THR A 172 4.90 0.73 -9.48
N GLY A 173 4.55 -0.20 -10.38
CA GLY A 173 5.42 -0.62 -11.47
C GLY A 173 6.28 -1.84 -11.15
N GLY A 174 5.97 -2.57 -10.10
CA GLY A 174 6.43 -3.95 -9.94
C GLY A 174 5.77 -4.84 -10.99
N GLN A 175 6.51 -5.78 -11.59
CA GLN A 175 5.97 -6.79 -12.49
C GLN A 175 6.45 -8.18 -12.08
N PHE A 176 5.51 -9.09 -11.88
CA PHE A 176 5.84 -10.47 -11.56
C PHE A 176 6.26 -11.23 -12.83
N ALA A 177 7.32 -12.04 -12.72
CA ALA A 177 7.93 -12.84 -13.78
C ALA A 177 8.55 -12.07 -14.96
N SER A 178 7.80 -11.22 -15.66
CA SER A 178 8.32 -10.45 -16.80
C SER A 178 9.14 -9.24 -16.34
N ALA A 179 10.28 -9.02 -17.01
CA ALA A 179 11.08 -7.79 -16.94
C ALA A 179 11.04 -7.01 -18.27
N GLU A 180 10.21 -7.44 -19.22
CA GLU A 180 10.27 -6.99 -20.61
C GLU A 180 10.01 -5.48 -20.73
N GLY A 181 10.94 -4.78 -21.40
CA GLY A 181 10.81 -3.35 -21.73
C GLY A 181 11.25 -2.37 -20.65
N ARG A 182 11.76 -2.82 -19.49
CA ARG A 182 12.28 -1.92 -18.43
C ARG A 182 13.74 -2.21 -18.10
N ASN A 183 14.65 -1.49 -18.76
CA ASN A 183 16.09 -1.39 -18.41
C ASN A 183 16.35 -0.70 -17.05
N THR A 184 15.36 -0.65 -16.14
CA THR A 184 15.34 0.23 -14.96
C THR A 184 14.95 -0.50 -13.67
N ASN A 185 14.95 -1.84 -13.65
CA ASN A 185 14.71 -2.58 -12.42
C ASN A 185 15.86 -2.36 -11.44
N ILE A 186 15.55 -1.76 -10.29
CA ILE A 186 16.55 -1.47 -9.25
C ILE A 186 16.62 -2.56 -8.18
N PHE A 187 15.60 -3.43 -8.10
CA PHE A 187 15.52 -4.52 -7.14
C PHE A 187 14.61 -5.65 -7.65
N ARG A 188 14.92 -6.89 -7.24
CA ARG A 188 14.09 -8.08 -7.49
C ARG A 188 13.74 -8.72 -6.16
N GLN A 189 12.47 -8.87 -5.87
CA GLN A 189 11.97 -9.55 -4.68
C GLN A 189 11.47 -10.94 -5.07
N SER A 190 11.88 -12.01 -4.39
CA SER A 190 11.26 -13.32 -4.57
C SER A 190 9.77 -13.24 -4.22
N CYS A 191 8.94 -13.96 -4.97
CA CYS A 191 7.49 -13.92 -4.82
C CYS A 191 6.88 -15.25 -5.26
N LEU A 192 5.85 -15.69 -4.53
CA LEU A 192 5.00 -16.78 -4.96
C LEU A 192 3.95 -16.22 -5.93
N GLY A 193 3.91 -16.78 -7.14
CA GLY A 193 2.87 -16.55 -8.12
C GLY A 193 1.92 -17.73 -8.16
N PHE A 194 0.62 -17.43 -8.24
CA PHE A 194 -0.43 -18.44 -8.41
C PHE A 194 -1.32 -18.08 -9.59
N THR A 195 -1.95 -19.07 -10.21
CA THR A 195 -3.22 -18.79 -10.91
C THR A 195 -4.32 -18.59 -9.85
N ILE A 196 -5.40 -17.87 -10.20
CA ILE A 196 -6.54 -17.72 -9.28
C ILE A 196 -7.14 -19.10 -8.97
N ASP A 197 -7.28 -19.95 -9.98
CA ASP A 197 -7.88 -21.29 -9.84
C ASP A 197 -7.04 -22.19 -8.93
N ASP A 198 -5.72 -22.22 -9.11
CA ASP A 198 -4.83 -23.02 -8.26
C ASP A 198 -4.84 -22.53 -6.81
N PHE A 199 -4.89 -21.21 -6.60
CA PHE A 199 -4.97 -20.64 -5.25
C PHE A 199 -6.28 -21.03 -4.56
N ILE A 200 -7.40 -20.95 -5.28
CA ILE A 200 -8.71 -21.38 -4.79
C ILE A 200 -8.70 -22.87 -4.47
N ALA A 201 -8.23 -23.71 -5.38
CA ALA A 201 -8.21 -25.16 -5.22
C ALA A 201 -7.29 -25.60 -4.06
N SER A 202 -6.09 -25.03 -3.98
CA SER A 202 -5.06 -25.42 -2.99
C SER A 202 -5.45 -25.02 -1.57
N TYR A 203 -6.04 -23.84 -1.40
CA TYR A 203 -6.33 -23.27 -0.07
C TYR A 203 -7.83 -23.26 0.27
N LYS A 204 -8.68 -23.81 -0.60
CA LYS A 204 -10.15 -23.84 -0.45
C LYS A 204 -10.73 -22.44 -0.24
N MET A 205 -10.18 -21.46 -0.95
CA MET A 205 -10.63 -20.07 -0.81
C MET A 205 -12.04 -19.90 -1.40
N PRO A 206 -12.89 -19.08 -0.77
CA PRO A 206 -14.19 -18.74 -1.34
C PRO A 206 -14.02 -17.96 -2.65
N VAL A 207 -14.86 -18.25 -3.63
CA VAL A 207 -14.93 -17.50 -4.89
C VAL A 207 -15.51 -16.11 -4.60
N PRO A 208 -14.84 -15.02 -5.02
CA PRO A 208 -15.35 -13.67 -4.79
C PRO A 208 -16.58 -13.36 -5.62
N ASN A 209 -17.45 -12.49 -5.09
CA ASN A 209 -18.51 -11.86 -5.86
C ASN A 209 -17.98 -10.73 -6.76
N HIS A 210 -16.88 -10.09 -6.33
CA HIS A 210 -16.31 -8.93 -7.01
C HIS A 210 -14.78 -9.03 -7.02
N ILE A 211 -14.15 -8.75 -8.16
CA ILE A 211 -12.68 -8.74 -8.30
C ILE A 211 -12.25 -7.40 -8.88
N LYS A 212 -11.30 -6.74 -8.20
CA LYS A 212 -10.49 -5.67 -8.76
C LYS A 212 -9.10 -6.22 -9.08
N ILE A 213 -8.53 -5.82 -10.23
CA ILE A 213 -7.17 -6.16 -10.65
C ILE A 213 -6.47 -4.88 -11.11
N ASP A 214 -5.28 -4.61 -10.57
CA ASP A 214 -4.36 -3.52 -10.96
C ASP A 214 -2.96 -4.04 -11.35
#